data_AF-A0A517T3T1-F1
#
_entry.id   AF-A0A517T3T1-F1
#
_cell.length_a   1.000
_cell.length_b   1.000
_cell.length_c   1.000
_cell.angle_alpha   90.00
_cell.angle_beta   90.00
_cell.angle_gamma   90.00
#
_symmetry.space_group_name_H-M   'P 1'
#
loop_
_entity.id
_entity.type
_entity.pdbx_description
1 polymer ?
#
loop_
_entity_poly.entity_id
_entity_poly.type
_entity_poly.pdbx_seq_one_letter_code
_entity_poly.pdbx_strand_id
1 'polypeptide(L)'
;MPEPQPPAAFCELDWSRPDVWGILAGRGILTVTEDKASSIREWLTREKFNSYRFDCNESLIRAAHQLCTYLKWNDQFGYILSEDQLVNLNALNDGFEFELSTEQGFYLELVGIEAEWNKYEGWLRGLLTICSNYSINELAQGRKFLTLIQLGRESPLIGEVFDDLAIPVPIDSWPNSYL
;
A
#
# COMPACT_ATOMS: atom_id res chain seq x y z
N MET A 1 -10.58 -12.81 -33.14
CA MET A 1 -9.61 -13.45 -32.22
C MET A 1 -10.35 -13.75 -30.94
N PRO A 2 -10.30 -14.98 -30.40
CA PRO A 2 -10.86 -15.23 -29.07
C PRO A 2 -10.04 -14.47 -28.04
N GLU A 3 -10.73 -13.81 -27.09
CA GLU A 3 -10.08 -13.20 -25.94
C GLU A 3 -9.33 -14.29 -25.15
N PRO A 4 -8.08 -14.03 -24.71
CA PRO A 4 -7.36 -14.97 -23.86
C PRO A 4 -8.18 -15.21 -22.59
N GLN A 5 -8.61 -16.45 -22.37
CA GLN A 5 -9.24 -16.80 -21.10
C GLN A 5 -8.20 -16.72 -19.97
N PRO A 6 -8.54 -16.09 -18.84
CA PRO A 6 -7.63 -16.05 -17.70
C PRO A 6 -7.30 -17.49 -17.26
N PRO A 7 -6.06 -17.75 -16.79
CA PRO A 7 -5.67 -19.08 -16.31
C PRO A 7 -6.67 -19.60 -15.26
N ALA A 8 -7.01 -20.88 -15.32
CA ALA A 8 -8.03 -21.51 -14.45
C ALA A 8 -7.83 -21.23 -12.93
N ALA A 9 -6.60 -20.98 -12.50
CA ALA A 9 -6.26 -20.61 -11.13
C ALA A 9 -6.92 -19.31 -10.63
N PHE A 10 -7.30 -18.38 -11.52
CA PHE A 10 -7.95 -17.11 -11.15
C PHE A 10 -9.47 -17.22 -11.01
N CYS A 11 -10.09 -18.28 -11.55
CA CYS A 11 -11.54 -18.51 -11.47
C CYS A 11 -12.00 -18.99 -10.08
N GLU A 12 -11.08 -19.52 -9.26
CA GLU A 12 -11.37 -20.01 -7.90
C GLU A 12 -11.09 -18.96 -6.80
N LEU A 13 -10.59 -17.79 -7.17
CA LEU A 13 -10.29 -16.73 -6.22
C LEU A 13 -11.58 -16.08 -5.69
N ASP A 14 -11.65 -15.91 -4.38
CA ASP A 14 -12.71 -15.13 -3.75
C ASP A 14 -12.45 -13.63 -3.95
N TRP A 15 -12.94 -13.12 -5.08
CA TRP A 15 -12.95 -11.69 -5.44
C TRP A 15 -13.89 -10.86 -4.55
N SER A 16 -14.47 -11.40 -3.47
CA SER A 16 -15.10 -10.57 -2.45
C SER A 16 -14.14 -10.11 -1.36
N ARG A 17 -12.89 -10.59 -1.35
CA ARG A 17 -11.92 -10.27 -0.30
C ARG A 17 -11.10 -9.01 -0.62
N PRO A 18 -10.92 -8.08 0.35
CA PRO A 18 -10.07 -6.90 0.20
C PRO A 18 -8.61 -7.19 -0.14
N ASP A 19 -8.01 -8.21 0.50
CA ASP A 19 -6.61 -8.58 0.25
C ASP A 19 -6.40 -9.10 -1.18
N VAL A 20 -7.34 -9.91 -1.69
CA VAL A 20 -7.31 -10.42 -3.07
C VAL A 20 -7.38 -9.27 -4.07
N TRP A 21 -8.32 -8.33 -3.89
CA TRP A 21 -8.42 -7.15 -4.75
C TRP A 21 -7.16 -6.29 -4.70
N GLY A 22 -6.75 -5.90 -3.50
CA GLY A 22 -5.61 -5.00 -3.34
C GLY A 22 -4.32 -5.59 -3.88
N ILE A 23 -4.03 -6.85 -3.57
CA ILE A 23 -2.78 -7.51 -3.97
C ILE A 23 -2.77 -7.85 -5.46
N LEU A 24 -3.84 -8.46 -5.99
CA LEU A 24 -3.84 -8.99 -7.36
C LEU A 24 -4.29 -7.96 -8.40
N ALA A 25 -5.42 -7.29 -8.17
CA ALA A 25 -5.96 -6.33 -9.14
C ALA A 25 -5.33 -4.95 -8.96
N GLY A 26 -5.12 -4.52 -7.71
CA GLY A 26 -4.48 -3.25 -7.37
C GLY A 26 -2.95 -3.30 -7.29
N ARG A 27 -2.33 -4.43 -7.65
CA ARG A 27 -0.87 -4.66 -7.59
C ARG A 27 -0.24 -4.30 -6.24
N GLY A 28 -0.90 -4.68 -5.15
CA GLY A 28 -0.47 -4.36 -3.80
C GLY A 28 -1.04 -3.06 -3.25
N ILE A 29 -1.91 -2.36 -3.97
CA ILE A 29 -2.56 -1.14 -3.50
C ILE A 29 -4.07 -1.36 -3.41
N LEU A 30 -4.64 -0.99 -2.27
CA LEU A 30 -6.07 -0.93 -2.03
C LEU A 30 -6.45 0.50 -1.65
N THR A 31 -7.32 1.11 -2.43
CA THR A 31 -7.88 2.43 -2.11
C THR A 31 -9.21 2.26 -1.39
N VAL A 32 -9.43 3.03 -0.33
CA VAL A 32 -10.68 3.07 0.43
C VAL A 32 -11.11 4.49 0.72
N THR A 33 -12.41 4.71 0.85
CA THR A 33 -12.96 5.97 1.35
C THR A 33 -12.92 6.01 2.87
N GLU A 34 -12.97 7.22 3.43
CA GLU A 34 -12.93 7.44 4.89
C GLU A 34 -14.05 6.68 5.63
N ASP A 35 -15.27 6.65 5.08
CA ASP A 35 -16.40 5.94 5.68
C ASP A 35 -16.24 4.40 5.67
N LYS A 36 -15.33 3.86 4.85
CA LYS A 36 -15.04 2.42 4.75
C LYS A 36 -13.74 2.00 5.41
N ALA A 37 -12.84 2.94 5.69
CA ALA A 37 -11.53 2.66 6.26
C ALA A 37 -11.60 1.86 7.57
N SER A 38 -12.55 2.16 8.46
CA SER A 38 -12.72 1.43 9.72
C SER A 38 -13.12 -0.03 9.51
N SER A 39 -14.13 -0.28 8.67
CA SER A 39 -14.59 -1.64 8.37
C SER A 39 -13.50 -2.50 7.71
N ILE A 40 -12.68 -1.89 6.84
CA ILE A 40 -11.57 -2.60 6.18
C ILE A 40 -10.46 -2.95 7.18
N ARG A 41 -10.12 -2.04 8.09
CA ARG A 41 -9.16 -2.33 9.17
C ARG A 41 -9.63 -3.45 10.09
N GLU A 42 -10.91 -3.44 10.46
CA GLU A 42 -11.52 -4.51 11.26
C GLU A 42 -11.45 -5.86 10.55
N TRP A 43 -11.77 -5.88 9.25
CA TRP A 43 -11.64 -7.09 8.43
C TRP A 43 -10.19 -7.58 8.37
N LEU A 44 -9.23 -6.70 8.07
CA LEU A 44 -7.79 -7.04 8.00
C LEU A 44 -7.26 -7.58 9.32
N THR A 45 -7.69 -6.98 10.44
CA THR A 45 -7.32 -7.44 11.79
C THR A 45 -7.85 -8.85 12.05
N ARG A 46 -9.10 -9.14 11.69
CA ARG A 46 -9.71 -10.48 11.83
C ARG A 46 -8.99 -11.53 10.98
N GLU A 47 -8.50 -11.13 9.80
CA GLU A 47 -7.69 -11.96 8.90
C GLU A 47 -6.20 -12.02 9.31
N LYS A 48 -5.87 -11.57 10.54
CA LYS A 48 -4.52 -11.59 11.12
C LYS A 48 -3.49 -10.79 10.32
N PHE A 49 -3.89 -9.64 9.79
CA PHE A 49 -2.92 -8.68 9.28
C PHE A 49 -2.38 -7.81 10.41
N ASN A 50 -1.05 -7.66 10.45
CA ASN A 50 -0.40 -6.58 11.17
C ASN A 50 -0.42 -5.29 10.36
N SER A 51 -0.17 -4.16 11.01
CA SER A 51 -0.27 -2.87 10.37
C SER A 51 0.79 -1.89 10.81
N TYR A 52 1.18 -1.01 9.89
CA TYR A 52 1.84 0.25 10.23
C TYR A 52 1.08 1.40 9.58
N ARG A 53 0.87 2.50 10.32
CA ARG A 53 0.19 3.69 9.82
C ARG A 53 1.19 4.80 9.55
N PHE A 54 1.19 5.26 8.30
CA PHE A 54 1.92 6.40 7.78
C PHE A 54 0.97 7.59 7.67
N ASP A 55 1.07 8.54 8.61
CA ASP A 55 0.11 9.64 8.73
C ASP A 55 0.71 10.97 8.24
N CYS A 56 0.31 11.40 7.05
CA CYS A 56 0.74 12.65 6.43
C CYS A 56 -0.06 13.88 6.87
N ASN A 57 -1.10 13.76 7.71
CA ASN A 57 -1.98 14.90 8.03
C ASN A 57 -1.24 16.04 8.76
N GLU A 58 -0.17 15.72 9.49
CA GLU A 58 0.65 16.71 10.17
C GLU A 58 1.86 17.16 9.35
N SER A 59 2.59 16.22 8.74
CA SER A 59 3.76 16.47 7.90
C SER A 59 4.29 15.16 7.30
N LEU A 60 4.53 15.14 5.99
CA LEU A 60 5.18 14.01 5.31
C LEU A 60 6.58 13.73 5.88
N ILE A 61 7.35 14.77 6.21
CA ILE A 61 8.70 14.60 6.76
C ILE A 61 8.64 13.85 8.10
N ARG A 62 7.67 14.22 8.95
CA ARG A 62 7.46 13.54 10.24
C ARG A 62 7.06 12.08 10.03
N ALA A 63 6.14 11.80 9.11
CA ALA A 63 5.71 10.45 8.77
C ALA A 63 6.89 9.60 8.23
N ALA A 64 7.70 10.18 7.34
CA ALA A 64 8.88 9.54 6.77
C ALA A 64 9.91 9.18 7.85
N HIS A 65 10.19 10.08 8.80
CA HIS A 65 11.06 9.77 9.95
C HIS A 65 10.55 8.60 10.79
N GLN A 66 9.24 8.57 11.06
CA GLN A 66 8.63 7.48 11.83
C GLN A 66 8.73 6.16 11.08
N LEU A 67 8.54 6.16 9.76
CA LEU A 67 8.67 4.98 8.91
C LEU A 67 10.12 4.46 8.92
N CYS A 68 11.11 5.34 8.72
CA CYS A 68 12.52 4.96 8.80
C CYS A 68 12.90 4.38 10.18
N THR A 69 12.34 4.93 11.25
CA THR A 69 12.55 4.40 12.60
C THR A 69 11.94 3.01 12.76
N TYR A 70 10.70 2.83 12.29
CA TYR A 70 10.00 1.55 12.34
C TYR A 70 10.75 0.45 11.58
N LEU A 71 11.25 0.78 10.40
CA LEU A 71 12.01 -0.12 9.55
C LEU A 71 13.45 -0.33 10.01
N LYS A 72 13.87 0.32 11.12
CA LYS A 72 15.27 0.29 11.58
C LYS A 72 16.24 0.65 10.45
N TRP A 73 15.96 1.73 9.73
CA TRP A 73 16.67 2.15 8.52
C TRP A 73 18.20 2.14 8.68
N ASN A 74 18.70 2.69 9.77
CA ASN A 74 20.14 2.71 10.04
C ASN A 74 20.73 1.30 10.21
N ASP A 75 19.96 0.33 10.70
CA ASP A 75 20.41 -1.06 10.83
C ASP A 75 20.39 -1.77 9.47
N GLN A 76 19.43 -1.42 8.59
CA GLN A 76 19.33 -1.98 7.24
C GLN A 76 20.42 -1.42 6.30
N PHE A 77 20.69 -0.11 6.35
CA PHE A 77 21.53 0.58 5.36
C PHE A 77 22.81 1.21 5.92
N GLY A 78 22.98 1.28 7.24
CA GLY A 78 24.21 1.78 7.88
C GLY A 78 24.35 3.30 7.92
N TYR A 79 23.29 4.07 7.62
CA TYR A 79 23.29 5.53 7.70
C TYR A 79 21.97 6.12 8.19
N ILE A 80 22.02 7.36 8.68
CA ILE A 80 20.85 8.16 9.09
C ILE A 80 20.58 9.19 8.00
N LEU A 81 19.34 9.29 7.55
CA LEU A 81 18.91 10.32 6.62
C LEU A 81 18.73 11.66 7.35
N SER A 82 19.34 12.74 6.85
CA SER A 82 18.96 14.09 7.24
C SER A 82 17.56 14.44 6.71
N GLU A 83 16.92 15.48 7.25
CA GLU A 83 15.59 15.93 6.78
C GLU A 83 15.55 16.15 5.26
N ASP A 84 16.58 16.78 4.69
CA ASP A 84 16.70 17.03 3.24
C ASP A 84 16.90 15.73 2.43
N GLN A 85 17.52 14.72 3.03
CA GLN A 85 17.76 13.41 2.40
C GLN A 85 16.56 12.49 2.50
N LEU A 86 15.74 12.62 3.55
CA LEU A 86 14.49 11.87 3.70
C LEU A 86 13.53 12.08 2.54
N VAL A 87 13.50 13.30 2.01
CA VAL A 87 12.66 13.65 0.86
C VAL A 87 13.33 13.36 -0.49
N ASN A 88 14.59 12.91 -0.50
CA ASN A 88 15.34 12.66 -1.72
C ASN A 88 15.32 11.17 -2.07
N LEU A 89 14.69 10.87 -3.21
CA LEU A 89 14.36 9.55 -3.80
C LEU A 89 15.45 8.47 -3.76
N ASN A 90 16.73 8.82 -3.59
CA ASN A 90 17.82 7.85 -3.61
C ASN A 90 17.76 6.83 -2.48
N ALA A 91 17.16 7.17 -1.35
CA ALA A 91 16.95 6.22 -0.24
C ALA A 91 15.96 5.11 -0.63
N LEU A 92 14.84 5.49 -1.25
CA LEU A 92 13.75 4.59 -1.60
C LEU A 92 14.17 3.46 -2.56
N ASN A 93 15.18 3.69 -3.41
CA ASN A 93 15.70 2.68 -4.34
C ASN A 93 16.32 1.44 -3.65
N ASP A 94 16.76 1.55 -2.40
CA ASP A 94 17.36 0.42 -1.68
C ASP A 94 16.29 -0.61 -1.23
N GLY A 95 15.01 -0.23 -1.29
CA GLY A 95 13.86 -1.07 -0.94
C GLY A 95 13.70 -1.25 0.56
N PHE A 96 12.47 -1.15 1.08
CA PHE A 96 12.22 -1.41 2.50
C PHE A 96 11.91 -2.89 2.74
N GLU A 97 12.48 -3.48 3.78
CA GLU A 97 12.02 -4.79 4.28
C GLU A 97 11.11 -4.60 5.50
N PHE A 98 9.88 -5.10 5.38
CA PHE A 98 8.96 -5.25 6.50
C PHE A 98 9.20 -6.63 7.13
N GLU A 99 9.15 -6.72 8.45
CA GLU A 99 9.21 -8.02 9.15
C GLU A 99 7.90 -8.78 8.90
N LEU A 100 7.86 -9.58 7.82
CA LEU A 100 6.68 -10.35 7.41
C LEU A 100 6.74 -11.81 7.87
N SER A 101 5.59 -12.35 8.26
CA SER A 101 5.39 -13.77 8.57
C SER A 101 4.62 -14.45 7.44
N THR A 102 4.77 -15.78 7.30
CA THR A 102 3.89 -16.58 6.44
C THR A 102 2.53 -16.86 7.10
N GLU A 103 2.41 -16.65 8.41
CA GLU A 103 1.19 -16.91 9.18
C GLU A 103 0.25 -15.69 9.28
N GLN A 104 0.76 -14.51 8.94
CA GLN A 104 0.09 -13.23 9.12
C GLN A 104 0.31 -12.36 7.89
N GLY A 105 -0.70 -11.57 7.53
CA GLY A 105 -0.53 -10.52 6.53
C GLY A 105 0.10 -9.27 7.15
N PHE A 106 0.49 -8.33 6.30
CA PHE A 106 0.86 -6.98 6.71
C PHE A 106 0.23 -5.95 5.80
N TYR A 107 -0.21 -4.84 6.37
CA TYR A 107 -0.58 -3.68 5.57
C TYR A 107 0.05 -2.38 6.04
N LEU A 108 0.48 -1.57 5.08
CA LEU A 108 0.89 -0.20 5.28
C LEU A 108 -0.31 0.71 5.01
N GLU A 109 -0.80 1.40 6.03
CA GLU A 109 -1.89 2.38 5.89
C GLU A 109 -1.33 3.77 5.61
N LEU A 110 -1.70 4.37 4.49
CA LEU A 110 -1.35 5.74 4.13
C LEU A 110 -2.56 6.66 4.33
N VAL A 111 -2.41 7.66 5.19
CA VAL A 111 -3.47 8.62 5.52
C VAL A 111 -2.98 10.04 5.22
N GLY A 112 -3.86 10.88 4.65
CA GLY A 112 -3.56 12.29 4.43
C GLY A 112 -2.60 12.56 3.27
N ILE A 113 -2.35 11.59 2.40
CA ILE A 113 -1.36 11.74 1.31
C ILE A 113 -1.76 12.82 0.30
N GLU A 114 -3.06 13.08 0.10
CA GLU A 114 -3.56 14.09 -0.84
C GLU A 114 -3.08 15.50 -0.49
N ALA A 115 -3.00 15.81 0.81
CA ALA A 115 -2.57 17.12 1.27
C ALA A 115 -1.11 17.43 0.93
N GLU A 116 -0.28 16.38 0.88
CA GLU A 116 1.16 16.48 0.67
C GLU A 116 1.59 16.15 -0.77
N TRP A 117 0.66 15.64 -1.59
CA TRP A 117 0.95 15.15 -2.94
C TRP A 117 1.63 16.20 -3.82
N ASN A 118 1.05 17.39 -3.94
CA ASN A 118 1.59 18.44 -4.82
C ASN A 118 3.00 18.90 -4.42
N LYS A 119 3.36 18.78 -3.13
CA LYS A 119 4.64 19.23 -2.61
C LYS A 119 5.72 18.14 -2.70
N TYR A 120 5.31 16.88 -2.57
CA TYR A 120 6.19 15.72 -2.42
C TYR A 120 5.84 14.57 -3.37
N GLU A 121 5.27 14.90 -4.53
CA GLU A 121 4.75 13.97 -5.53
C GLU A 121 5.74 12.85 -5.85
N GLY A 122 6.97 13.21 -6.19
CA GLY A 122 8.02 12.23 -6.53
C GLY A 122 8.27 11.24 -5.40
N TRP A 123 8.31 11.70 -4.15
CA TRP A 123 8.54 10.84 -2.99
C TRP A 123 7.39 9.87 -2.76
N LEU A 124 6.14 10.37 -2.79
CA LEU A 124 4.94 9.55 -2.58
C LEU A 124 4.75 8.53 -3.70
N ARG A 125 4.99 8.92 -4.96
CA ARG A 125 5.02 7.98 -6.10
C ARG A 125 6.07 6.90 -5.89
N GLY A 126 7.29 7.28 -5.50
CA GLY A 126 8.36 6.34 -5.18
C GLY A 126 7.96 5.33 -4.11
N LEU A 127 7.38 5.79 -3.00
CA LEU A 127 6.87 4.92 -1.93
C LEU A 127 5.82 3.93 -2.46
N LEU A 128 4.86 4.39 -3.24
CA LEU A 128 3.80 3.54 -3.80
C LEU A 128 4.35 2.50 -4.79
N THR A 129 5.29 2.89 -5.66
CA THR A 129 5.97 1.97 -6.58
C THR A 129 6.71 0.87 -5.83
N ILE A 130 7.42 1.22 -4.75
CA ILE A 130 8.13 0.25 -3.90
C ILE A 130 7.16 -0.69 -3.23
N CYS A 131 6.08 -0.17 -2.64
CA CYS A 131 5.07 -0.98 -1.99
C CYS A 131 4.42 -1.98 -2.95
N SER A 132 4.10 -1.54 -4.18
CA SER A 132 3.55 -2.40 -5.22
C SER A 132 4.52 -3.52 -5.59
N ASN A 133 5.78 -3.19 -5.86
CA ASN A 133 6.81 -4.18 -6.20
C ASN A 133 7.05 -5.15 -5.05
N TYR A 134 7.10 -4.64 -3.81
CA TYR A 134 7.25 -5.43 -2.62
C TYR A 134 6.07 -6.40 -2.46
N SER A 135 4.82 -5.93 -2.59
CA SER A 135 3.63 -6.79 -2.55
C SER A 135 3.70 -7.98 -3.52
N ILE A 136 4.11 -7.73 -4.76
CA ILE A 136 4.25 -8.76 -5.79
C ILE A 136 5.33 -9.78 -5.43
N ASN A 137 6.49 -9.30 -4.97
CA ASN A 137 7.61 -10.15 -4.56
C ASN A 137 7.27 -11.01 -3.34
N GLU A 138 6.52 -10.45 -2.39
CA GLU A 138 6.09 -11.15 -1.18
C GLU A 138 5.02 -12.20 -1.49
N LEU A 139 4.10 -11.90 -2.40
CA LEU A 139 3.10 -12.86 -2.88
C LEU A 139 3.75 -14.08 -3.52
N ALA A 140 4.79 -13.89 -4.34
CA ALA A 140 5.54 -14.99 -4.95
C ALA A 140 6.19 -15.92 -3.92
N GLN A 141 6.39 -15.44 -2.69
CA GLN A 141 6.94 -16.18 -1.55
C GLN A 141 5.86 -16.70 -0.60
N GLY A 142 4.58 -16.56 -0.94
CA GLY A 142 3.44 -16.98 -0.13
C GLY A 142 3.15 -16.06 1.06
N ARG A 143 3.73 -14.86 1.10
CA ARG A 143 3.47 -13.83 2.12
C ARG A 143 2.51 -12.78 1.59
N LYS A 144 1.79 -12.10 2.48
CA LYS A 144 0.78 -11.09 2.11
C LYS A 144 1.22 -9.72 2.58
N PHE A 145 1.46 -8.82 1.63
CA PHE A 145 1.69 -7.41 1.88
C PHE A 145 0.73 -6.57 1.04
N LEU A 146 0.15 -5.54 1.66
CA LEU A 146 -0.80 -4.63 1.03
C LEU A 146 -0.53 -3.18 1.46
N THR A 147 -0.69 -2.22 0.58
CA THR A 147 -0.80 -0.81 0.93
C THR A 147 -2.26 -0.37 0.89
N LEU A 148 -2.77 0.10 2.02
CA LEU A 148 -4.11 0.67 2.14
C LEU A 148 -4.01 2.19 2.05
N ILE A 149 -4.65 2.80 1.07
CA ILE A 149 -4.66 4.25 0.90
C ILE A 149 -6.07 4.78 1.17
N GLN A 150 -6.19 5.74 2.10
CA GLN A 150 -7.43 6.45 2.33
C GLN A 150 -7.52 7.68 1.42
N LEU A 151 -8.47 7.68 0.47
CA LEU A 151 -8.71 8.78 -0.46
C LEU A 151 -10.20 9.16 -0.52
N GLY A 152 -10.47 10.45 -0.77
CA GLY A 152 -11.81 10.89 -1.15
C GLY A 152 -12.24 10.32 -2.50
N ARG A 153 -13.55 10.15 -2.73
CA ARG A 153 -14.08 9.64 -4.02
C ARG A 153 -13.71 10.51 -5.22
N GLU A 154 -13.54 11.80 -4.99
CA GLU A 154 -13.18 12.78 -6.02
C GLU A 154 -11.69 13.11 -5.99
N SER A 155 -10.88 12.29 -5.30
CA SER A 155 -9.44 12.49 -5.22
C SER A 155 -8.83 12.55 -6.62
N PRO A 156 -8.01 13.57 -6.93
CA PRO A 156 -7.31 13.64 -8.21
C PRO A 156 -6.27 12.53 -8.37
N LEU A 157 -5.92 11.84 -7.28
CA LEU A 157 -4.96 10.74 -7.30
C LEU A 157 -5.57 9.47 -7.89
N ILE A 158 -6.89 9.31 -7.85
CA ILE A 158 -7.56 8.12 -8.38
C ILE A 158 -7.33 8.02 -9.88
N GLY A 159 -6.79 6.88 -10.32
CA GLY A 159 -6.46 6.63 -11.72
C GLY A 159 -5.18 7.32 -12.19
N GLU A 160 -4.46 8.04 -11.32
CA GLU A 160 -3.13 8.57 -11.64
C GLU A 160 -2.17 7.41 -11.91
N VAL A 161 -1.43 7.49 -13.02
CA VAL A 161 -0.53 6.43 -13.49
C VAL A 161 0.92 6.89 -13.40
N PHE A 162 1.78 6.06 -12.80
CA PHE A 162 3.22 6.26 -12.73
C PHE A 162 3.93 4.89 -12.70
N ASP A 163 5.03 4.73 -13.43
CA ASP A 163 5.84 3.49 -13.45
C ASP A 163 5.03 2.18 -13.62
N ASP A 164 4.04 2.19 -14.53
CA ASP A 164 3.08 1.10 -14.79
C ASP A 164 2.14 0.74 -13.62
N LEU A 165 2.11 1.55 -12.58
CA LEU A 165 1.18 1.49 -11.46
C LEU A 165 0.10 2.56 -11.64
N ALA A 166 -1.17 2.18 -11.43
CA ALA A 166 -2.28 3.11 -11.36
C ALA A 166 -2.89 3.06 -9.96
N ILE A 167 -3.20 4.21 -9.37
CA ILE A 167 -3.91 4.25 -8.08
C ILE A 167 -5.35 3.75 -8.32
N PRO A 168 -5.78 2.65 -7.68
CA PRO A 168 -7.10 2.08 -7.94
C PRO A 168 -8.23 3.00 -7.48
N VAL A 169 -9.38 2.88 -8.15
CA VAL A 169 -10.63 3.48 -7.68
C VAL A 169 -10.99 2.88 -6.32
N PRO A 170 -11.48 3.67 -5.34
CA PRO A 170 -11.91 3.15 -4.06
C PRO A 170 -12.94 2.04 -4.21
N ILE A 171 -12.81 0.97 -3.42
CA ILE A 171 -13.79 -0.11 -3.45
C ILE A 171 -15.04 0.32 -2.66
N ASP A 172 -16.07 0.73 -3.39
CA ASP A 172 -17.31 1.30 -2.84
C ASP A 172 -18.35 0.26 -2.40
N SER A 173 -18.26 -0.98 -2.86
CA SER A 173 -19.24 -2.03 -2.57
C SER A 173 -18.58 -3.37 -2.24
N TRP A 174 -18.82 -3.84 -1.01
CA TRP A 174 -18.52 -5.20 -0.56
C TRP A 174 -19.84 -5.96 -0.41
N PRO A 175 -19.90 -7.25 -0.73
CA PRO A 175 -21.02 -8.05 -0.28
C PRO A 175 -21.01 -8.04 1.26
N ASN A 176 -22.11 -7.57 1.86
CA ASN A 176 -22.32 -7.46 3.32
C ASN A 176 -22.16 -8.80 4.08
N SER A 177 -21.88 -9.91 3.41
CA SER A 177 -21.68 -11.22 4.02
C SER A 177 -20.39 -11.35 4.82
N TYR A 178 -19.48 -10.37 4.76
CA TYR A 178 -18.17 -10.40 5.43
C TYR A 178 -17.90 -9.23 6.40
N LEU A 179 -18.85 -8.31 6.56
CA LEU A 179 -18.80 -7.23 7.57
C LEU A 179 -19.76 -7.57 8.70
#